data_AF-A0A180FH58-F1
#
_entry.id   AF-A0A180FH58-F1
#
_cell.length_a   1.000
_cell.length_b   1.000
_cell.length_c   1.000
_cell.angle_alpha   90.00
_cell.angle_beta   90.00
_cell.angle_gamma   90.00
#
_symmetry.space_group_name_H-M   'P 1'
#
loop_
_entity.id
_entity.type
_entity.pdbx_description
1 polymer ?
#
loop_
_entity_poly.entity_id
_entity_poly.type
_entity_poly.pdbx_seq_one_letter_code
_entity_poly.pdbx_strand_id
1 'polypeptide(L)' 'MNNKAGIDWSTYSHTDVPVPVFAIGQGQELFNGYYDNTDVAKKIMHAGKLM' A
#
# COMPACT_ATOMS: atom_id res chain seq x y z
N MET A 1 -3.78 -22.85 19.08
CA MET A 1 -2.69 -22.32 18.24
C MET A 1 -2.62 -20.80 18.39
N ASN A 2 -3.66 -20.06 17.96
CA ASN A 2 -3.70 -18.60 18.03
C ASN A 2 -3.59 -18.02 19.45
N ASN A 3 -4.34 -18.58 20.41
CA ASN A 3 -4.24 -18.18 21.83
C ASN A 3 -2.85 -18.40 22.45
N LYS A 4 -2.08 -19.40 21.98
CA LYS A 4 -0.71 -19.62 22.46
C LYS A 4 0.28 -18.64 21.83
N ALA A 5 -0.04 -18.10 20.66
CA ALA A 5 0.77 -17.11 19.95
C ALA A 5 0.39 -15.66 20.32
N GLY A 6 -0.72 -15.44 21.04
CA GLY A 6 -1.21 -14.11 21.37
C GLY A 6 -1.77 -13.33 20.17
N ILE A 7 -2.31 -14.03 19.17
CA ILE A 7 -2.87 -13.45 17.95
C ILE A 7 -4.36 -13.72 17.88
N ASP A 8 -5.14 -12.75 17.39
CA ASP A 8 -6.57 -12.88 17.16
C ASP A 8 -6.96 -12.46 15.74
N TRP A 9 -8.10 -12.97 15.26
CA TRP A 9 -8.65 -12.70 13.92
C TRP A 9 -10.12 -12.29 14.06
N SER A 10 -10.45 -11.06 13.65
CA SER A 10 -11.81 -10.53 13.78
C SER A 10 -12.77 -10.94 12.66
N THR A 11 -12.24 -11.42 11.53
CA THR A 11 -13.03 -11.82 10.36
C THR A 11 -12.31 -12.86 9.51
N TYR A 12 -13.07 -13.63 8.73
CA TYR A 12 -12.57 -14.53 7.68
C TYR A 12 -12.53 -13.87 6.30
N SER A 13 -12.80 -12.57 6.23
CA SER A 13 -12.88 -11.78 4.99
C SER A 13 -11.93 -10.58 5.02
N HIS A 14 -11.99 -9.76 3.98
CA HIS A 14 -11.19 -8.53 3.88
C HIS A 14 -11.62 -7.47 4.90
N THR A 15 -10.69 -6.59 5.24
CA THR A 15 -10.91 -5.35 6.00
C THR A 15 -10.57 -4.15 5.11
N ASP A 16 -11.04 -2.95 5.47
CA ASP A 16 -10.86 -1.71 4.71
C ASP A 16 -9.68 -0.84 5.17
N VAL A 17 -8.90 -1.31 6.14
CA VAL A 17 -7.80 -0.54 6.73
C VAL A 17 -6.80 -0.12 5.63
N PRO A 18 -6.39 1.16 5.57
CA PRO A 18 -5.35 1.61 4.65
C PRO A 18 -4.08 0.79 4.78
N VAL A 19 -3.45 0.47 3.64
CA VAL A 19 -2.23 -0.34 3.57
C VAL A 19 -1.03 0.51 3.14
N PRO A 20 0.18 0.23 3.67
CA PRO A 20 1.38 0.97 3.30
C PRO A 20 1.82 0.66 1.86
N VAL A 21 2.36 1.67 1.18
CA VAL A 21 3.03 1.55 -0.12
C VAL A 21 4.53 1.86 0.07
N PHE A 22 5.39 1.01 -0.49
CA PHE A 22 6.84 1.18 -0.43
C PHE A 22 7.39 1.38 -1.85
N ALA A 23 8.30 2.32 -2.02
CA ALA A 23 8.95 2.61 -3.28
C ALA A 23 10.44 2.88 -3.08
N ILE A 24 11.25 2.53 -4.08
CA ILE A 24 12.70 2.78 -4.09
C ILE A 24 13.15 3.13 -5.51
N GLY A 25 14.11 4.06 -5.62
CA GLY A 25 14.68 4.48 -6.89
C GLY A 25 14.23 5.88 -7.32
N GLN A 26 14.41 6.19 -8.60
CA GLN A 26 14.03 7.48 -9.18
C GLN A 26 12.51 7.69 -9.10
N GLY A 27 12.06 8.82 -8.56
CA GLY A 27 10.64 9.13 -8.40
C GLY A 27 9.99 8.51 -7.16
N GLN A 28 10.76 7.86 -6.26
CA GLN A 28 10.21 7.22 -5.05
C GLN A 28 9.45 8.20 -4.14
N GLU A 29 9.85 9.48 -4.12
CA GLU A 29 9.21 10.54 -3.35
C GLU A 29 7.76 10.80 -3.75
N LEU A 30 7.37 10.43 -4.99
CA LEU A 30 5.99 10.51 -5.46
C LEU A 30 5.05 9.60 -4.65
N PHE A 31 5.57 8.55 -4.03
CA PHE A 31 4.79 7.55 -3.28
C PHE A 31 4.68 7.86 -1.78
N ASN A 32 5.17 9.02 -1.33
CA ASN A 32 4.99 9.49 0.04
C ASN A 32 3.54 9.94 0.30
N GLY A 33 3.15 9.92 1.57
CA GLY A 33 1.86 10.43 2.04
C GLY A 33 0.69 9.46 1.89
N TYR A 34 -0.52 10.00 1.94
CA TYR A 34 -1.78 9.27 1.86
C TYR A 34 -2.49 9.58 0.54
N TYR A 35 -2.90 8.55 -0.19
CA TYR A 35 -3.55 8.69 -1.49
C TYR A 35 -4.39 7.44 -1.82
N ASP A 36 -5.26 7.58 -2.81
CA ASP A 36 -6.11 6.49 -3.28
C ASP A 36 -5.30 5.48 -4.10
N ASN A 37 -5.74 4.22 -4.14
CA ASN A 37 -5.03 3.18 -4.88
C ASN A 37 -4.98 3.48 -6.40
N THR A 38 -5.93 4.24 -6.95
CA THR A 38 -5.93 4.63 -8.37
C THR A 38 -4.78 5.57 -8.71
N ASP A 39 -4.23 6.28 -7.73
CA ASP A 39 -3.10 7.18 -7.93
C ASP A 39 -1.78 6.43 -8.08
N VAL A 40 -1.69 5.16 -7.64
CA VAL A 40 -0.48 4.33 -7.80
C VAL A 40 -0.12 4.21 -9.28
N ALA A 41 -1.09 3.88 -10.14
CA ALA A 41 -0.84 3.75 -11.57
C ALA A 41 -0.42 5.08 -12.21
N LYS A 42 -1.06 6.18 -11.81
CA LYS A 42 -0.72 7.53 -12.30
C LYS A 42 0.71 7.93 -11.92
N LYS A 43 1.10 7.64 -10.67
CA LYS A 43 2.45 7.91 -10.14
C LYS A 43 3.52 7.07 -10.83
N ILE A 44 3.24 5.78 -11.10
CA ILE A 44 4.14 4.91 -11.87
C ILE A 44 4.36 5.47 -13.28
N MET A 45 3.28 5.84 -13.97
CA MET A 45 3.37 6.43 -15.30
C MET A 45 4.16 7.75 -15.30
N HIS A 46 3.96 8.60 -14.28
CA HIS A 46 4.74 9.82 -14.11
C HIS A 46 6.22 9.54 -13.88
N ALA A 47 6.56 8.63 -12.96
CA ALA A 47 7.95 8.23 -12.68
C ALA A 47 8.64 7.62 -13.91
N GLY A 48 7.89 6.83 -14.69
CA GLY A 48 8.34 6.20 -15.93
C GLY A 48 8.38 7.14 -17.13
N LYS A 49 7.99 8.42 -16.99
CA LYS A 49 7.87 9.39 -18.09
C LYS A 49 6.98 8.88 -19.25
N LEU A 50 5.93 8.15 -18.88
CA LEU A 50 4.90 7.65 -19.80
C LEU A 50 3.73 8.63 -19.95
N MET A 51 3.82 9.78 -19.28
CA MET A 51 2.98 10.96 -19.39
C MET A 51 3.86 12.20 -19.52
#